data_AF-X1GQS6-F1
#
_entry.id   AF-X1GQS6-F1
#
_cell.length_a   1.000
_cell.length_b   1.000
_cell.length_c   1.000
_cell.angle_alpha   90.00
_cell.angle_beta   90.00
_cell.angle_gamma   90.00
#
_symmetry.space_group_name_H-M   'P 1'
#
loop_
_entity.id
_entity.type
_entity.pdbx_description
1 polymer ?
#
loop_
_entity_poly.entity_id
_entity_poly.type
_entity_poly.pdbx_seq_one_letter_code
_entity_poly.pdbx_strand_id
1 'polypeptide(L)'
;AMQKAVSNKPGKTKLYICPYDTGHHTIHQYGGIEAYRPDFVDSRKECVEIEMITLDDFFKGKEQSVDVVKMDVEGAEMLALSGMDRVIKSSKNLKMFIEFFPLLIKQMGDSPEEFIRRLLEVYHFSLFIIGHDYSMLDLALKEEYVKVESVDKLMSFCQGEMDHINLFLTKGEK
;
A
#
# COMPACT_ATOMS: atom_id res chain seq x y z
N ALA A 1 15.80 -10.55 6.49
CA ALA A 1 14.33 -10.41 6.33
C ALA A 1 13.65 -10.99 7.57
N MET A 2 12.47 -10.49 7.94
CA MET A 2 11.66 -10.97 9.06
C MET A 2 10.31 -11.44 8.50
N GLN A 3 9.92 -12.69 8.80
CA GLN A 3 8.69 -13.30 8.27
C GLN A 3 7.47 -12.90 9.09
N LYS A 4 7.02 -11.64 8.96
CA LYS A 4 5.81 -11.11 9.62
C LYS A 4 5.07 -10.18 8.67
N ALA A 5 3.74 -10.18 8.73
CA ALA A 5 2.94 -9.15 8.06
C ALA A 5 2.96 -7.85 8.87
N VAL A 6 3.08 -6.73 8.16
CA VAL A 6 2.91 -5.40 8.76
C VAL A 6 1.41 -5.09 8.83
N SER A 7 0.92 -4.67 9.99
CA SER A 7 -0.50 -4.37 10.21
C SER A 7 -0.67 -3.21 11.21
N ASN A 8 -1.92 -2.89 11.56
CA ASN A 8 -2.26 -1.83 12.52
C ASN A 8 -2.16 -2.28 14.00
N LYS A 9 -1.96 -3.58 14.25
CA LYS A 9 -1.76 -4.16 15.59
C LYS A 9 -0.91 -5.43 15.51
N PRO A 10 -0.18 -5.78 16.59
CA PRO A 10 0.45 -7.10 16.69
C PRO A 10 -0.61 -8.20 16.85
N GLY A 11 -0.24 -9.43 16.50
CA GLY A 11 -1.11 -10.59 16.70
C GLY A 11 -0.83 -11.68 15.68
N LYS A 12 -1.86 -12.46 15.35
CA LYS A 12 -1.82 -13.47 14.30
C LYS A 12 -2.97 -13.26 13.32
N THR A 13 -2.75 -13.63 12.07
CA THR A 13 -3.76 -13.61 11.02
C THR A 13 -3.55 -14.77 10.05
N LYS A 14 -4.49 -14.95 9.13
CA LYS A 14 -4.31 -15.84 7.98
C LYS A 14 -3.67 -15.07 6.84
N LEU A 15 -2.61 -15.62 6.28
CA LEU A 15 -2.11 -15.28 4.95
C LEU A 15 -2.78 -16.24 3.97
N TYR A 16 -3.56 -15.69 3.06
CA TYR A 16 -4.18 -16.45 1.98
C TYR A 16 -3.20 -16.59 0.83
N ILE A 17 -3.01 -17.82 0.36
CA ILE A 17 -2.07 -18.15 -0.70
C ILE A 17 -2.76 -17.98 -2.04
N CYS A 18 -2.21 -17.10 -2.87
CA CYS A 18 -2.64 -16.94 -4.24
C CYS A 18 -2.12 -18.11 -5.10
N PRO A 19 -2.99 -18.82 -5.83
CA PRO A 19 -2.61 -20.02 -6.57
C PRO A 19 -1.93 -19.72 -7.92
N TYR A 20 -1.96 -18.48 -8.39
CA TYR A 20 -1.47 -18.09 -9.72
C TYR A 20 -0.36 -17.04 -9.70
N ASP A 21 -0.11 -16.40 -8.56
CA ASP A 21 0.91 -15.36 -8.41
C ASP A 21 1.51 -15.39 -7.00
N THR A 22 2.82 -15.59 -6.92
CA THR A 22 3.54 -15.64 -5.63
C THR A 22 3.73 -14.27 -4.98
N GLY A 23 3.51 -13.17 -5.71
CA GLY A 23 3.46 -11.82 -5.17
C GLY A 23 2.12 -11.50 -4.50
N HIS A 24 1.02 -11.96 -5.11
CA HIS A 24 -0.36 -11.57 -4.79
C HIS A 24 -0.97 -12.27 -3.55
N HIS A 25 -0.16 -12.62 -2.55
CA HIS A 25 -0.67 -13.19 -1.29
C HIS A 25 -1.24 -12.08 -0.41
N THR A 26 -2.42 -12.29 0.15
CA THR A 26 -3.10 -11.24 0.92
C THR A 26 -3.48 -11.70 2.32
N ILE A 27 -3.50 -10.76 3.26
CA ILE A 27 -3.96 -11.01 4.63
C ILE A 27 -5.45 -10.72 4.76
N HIS A 28 -6.07 -11.26 5.81
CA HIS A 28 -7.45 -10.92 6.22
C HIS A 28 -8.58 -11.48 5.32
N GLN A 29 -8.53 -11.33 3.99
CA GLN A 29 -9.61 -11.76 3.09
C GLN A 29 -9.10 -12.36 1.77
N TYR A 30 -9.65 -13.51 1.36
CA TYR A 30 -9.35 -14.14 0.05
C TYR A 30 -9.91 -13.35 -1.15
N GLY A 31 -10.82 -12.40 -0.90
CA GLY A 31 -11.51 -11.63 -1.93
C GLY A 31 -10.58 -10.81 -2.83
N GLY A 32 -9.42 -10.36 -2.34
CA GLY A 32 -8.41 -9.67 -3.17
C GLY A 32 -7.80 -10.56 -4.26
N ILE A 33 -7.62 -11.85 -3.97
CA ILE A 33 -7.17 -12.85 -4.94
C ILE A 33 -8.29 -13.11 -5.96
N GLU A 34 -9.51 -13.34 -5.47
CA GLU A 34 -10.68 -13.58 -6.33
C GLU A 34 -11.00 -12.40 -7.25
N ALA A 35 -10.89 -11.17 -6.77
CA ALA A 35 -11.20 -9.98 -7.52
C ALA A 35 -10.19 -9.72 -8.65
N TYR A 36 -8.90 -10.04 -8.46
CA TYR A 36 -7.87 -9.72 -9.43
C TYR A 36 -7.84 -10.66 -10.64
N ARG A 37 -7.91 -11.98 -10.41
CA ARG A 37 -7.90 -13.01 -11.48
C ARG A 37 -8.89 -14.14 -11.16
N PRO A 38 -10.20 -13.90 -11.24
CA PRO A 38 -11.22 -14.89 -10.85
C PRO A 38 -11.09 -16.22 -11.61
N ASP A 39 -10.67 -16.17 -12.88
CA ASP A 39 -10.51 -17.37 -13.73
C ASP A 39 -9.39 -18.31 -13.30
N PHE A 40 -8.48 -17.83 -12.44
CA PHE A 40 -7.29 -18.56 -11.99
C PHE A 40 -7.40 -19.03 -10.53
N VAL A 41 -8.54 -18.76 -9.90
CA VAL A 41 -8.82 -19.15 -8.52
C VAL A 41 -9.21 -20.63 -8.49
N ASP A 42 -8.60 -21.41 -7.60
CA ASP A 42 -9.07 -22.75 -7.31
C ASP A 42 -10.09 -22.75 -6.15
N SER A 43 -10.87 -23.83 -6.02
CA SER A 43 -11.85 -23.95 -4.92
C SER A 43 -11.21 -24.02 -3.52
N ARG A 44 -9.89 -24.25 -3.44
CA ARG A 44 -9.15 -24.46 -2.19
C ARG A 44 -8.54 -23.13 -1.79
N LYS A 45 -9.24 -22.39 -0.94
CA LYS A 45 -8.76 -21.14 -0.33
C LYS A 45 -7.62 -21.42 0.66
N GLU A 46 -6.46 -21.81 0.16
CA GLU A 46 -5.29 -22.17 0.95
C GLU A 46 -4.84 -20.98 1.80
N CYS A 47 -4.51 -21.26 3.06
CA CYS A 47 -4.01 -20.24 3.96
C CYS A 47 -3.08 -20.84 5.01
N VAL A 48 -2.19 -20.00 5.52
CA VAL A 48 -1.30 -20.31 6.65
C VAL A 48 -1.45 -19.26 7.73
N GLU A 49 -1.34 -19.66 9.00
CA GLU A 49 -1.31 -18.71 10.12
C GLU A 49 0.06 -18.03 10.17
N ILE A 50 0.07 -16.69 10.21
CA ILE A 50 1.27 -15.87 10.30
C ILE A 50 1.17 -14.86 11.44
N GLU A 51 2.33 -14.38 11.90
CA GLU A 51 2.41 -13.30 12.87
C GLU A 51 2.29 -11.93 12.20
N MET A 52 1.63 -11.00 12.89
CA MET A 52 1.54 -9.59 12.53
C MET A 52 2.34 -8.72 13.50
N ILE A 53 2.85 -7.60 12.99
CA ILE A 53 3.57 -6.59 13.76
C ILE A 53 3.22 -5.18 13.25
N THR A 54 3.31 -4.17 14.12
CA THR A 54 3.28 -2.76 13.70
C THR A 54 4.73 -2.29 13.44
N LEU A 55 4.97 -1.40 12.48
CA LEU A 55 6.31 -0.83 12.34
C LEU A 55 6.69 0.01 13.56
N ASP A 56 5.70 0.66 14.18
CA ASP A 56 5.89 1.32 15.46
C ASP A 56 6.52 0.39 16.49
N ASP A 57 5.93 -0.78 16.77
CA ASP A 57 6.48 -1.76 17.71
C ASP A 57 7.84 -2.28 17.26
N PHE A 58 8.02 -2.53 15.96
CA PHE A 58 9.30 -2.98 15.41
C PHE A 58 10.44 -1.97 15.66
N PHE A 59 10.16 -0.67 15.63
CA PHE A 59 11.13 0.39 15.89
C PHE A 59 11.13 0.88 17.34
N LYS A 60 10.32 0.31 18.23
CA LYS A 60 10.29 0.69 19.64
C LYS A 60 11.66 0.52 20.29
N GLY A 61 12.16 1.59 20.92
CA GLY A 61 13.48 1.60 21.58
C GLY A 61 14.68 1.69 20.62
N LYS A 62 14.46 1.84 19.31
CA LYS A 62 15.52 2.13 18.34
C LYS A 62 15.60 3.64 18.13
N GLU A 63 16.81 4.20 18.18
CA GLU A 63 17.05 5.62 17.93
C GLU A 63 17.11 5.96 16.42
N GLN A 64 16.96 4.96 15.55
CA GLN A 64 17.06 5.11 14.10
C GLN A 64 15.80 5.75 13.51
N SER A 65 15.99 6.87 12.79
CA SER A 65 15.00 7.40 11.86
C SER A 65 14.94 6.53 10.59
N VAL A 66 13.75 6.44 9.99
CA VAL A 66 13.58 5.75 8.71
C VAL A 66 13.64 6.76 7.58
N ASP A 67 14.60 6.62 6.67
CA ASP A 67 14.74 7.53 5.53
C ASP A 67 13.82 7.15 4.38
N VAL A 68 13.60 5.85 4.15
CA VAL A 68 12.82 5.34 3.02
C VAL A 68 11.96 4.15 3.46
N VAL A 69 10.69 4.15 3.02
CA VAL A 69 9.79 2.99 3.09
C VAL A 69 9.38 2.61 1.67
N LYS A 70 9.48 1.33 1.32
CA LYS A 70 8.74 0.74 0.19
C LYS A 70 7.56 -0.03 0.75
N MET A 71 6.35 0.23 0.25
CA MET A 71 5.12 -0.44 0.64
C MET A 71 4.42 -0.98 -0.59
N ASP A 72 4.26 -2.30 -0.58
CA ASP A 72 3.51 -3.06 -1.56
C ASP A 72 3.04 -4.28 -0.77
N VAL A 73 1.78 -4.23 -0.31
CA VAL A 73 1.26 -5.14 0.72
C VAL A 73 -0.13 -5.66 0.35
N GLU A 74 -0.43 -5.70 -0.95
CA GLU A 74 -1.56 -6.41 -1.54
C GLU A 74 -2.92 -6.03 -0.92
N GLY A 75 -3.15 -4.71 -0.77
CA GLY A 75 -4.39 -4.15 -0.23
C GLY A 75 -4.32 -3.77 1.26
N ALA A 76 -3.29 -4.23 1.99
CA ALA A 76 -3.13 -3.92 3.41
C ALA A 76 -2.48 -2.54 3.68
N GLU A 77 -2.43 -1.65 2.69
CA GLU A 77 -1.68 -0.39 2.76
C GLU A 77 -2.20 0.50 3.90
N MET A 78 -3.52 0.57 4.10
CA MET A 78 -4.13 1.31 5.20
C MET A 78 -3.78 0.74 6.59
N LEU A 79 -3.72 -0.59 6.71
CA LEU A 79 -3.31 -1.26 7.95
C LEU A 79 -1.84 -0.96 8.25
N ALA A 80 -0.97 -1.09 7.25
CA ALA A 80 0.45 -0.79 7.39
C ALA A 80 0.70 0.69 7.73
N LEU A 81 0.00 1.60 7.05
CA LEU A 81 0.04 3.04 7.31
C LEU A 81 -0.39 3.40 8.73
N SER A 82 -1.41 2.71 9.25
CA SER A 82 -1.87 2.88 10.63
C SER A 82 -0.88 2.34 11.66
N GLY A 83 -0.20 1.23 11.34
CA GLY A 83 0.80 0.60 12.20
C GLY A 83 2.16 1.31 12.22
N MET A 84 2.32 2.43 11.52
CA MET A 84 3.58 3.17 11.45
C MET A 84 3.43 4.67 11.75
N ASP A 85 2.35 5.05 12.44
CA ASP A 85 2.04 6.45 12.75
C ASP A 85 3.21 7.16 13.47
N ARG A 86 3.79 6.53 14.50
CA ARG A 86 4.94 7.10 15.21
C ARG A 86 6.16 7.17 14.32
N VAL A 87 6.46 6.11 13.56
CA VAL A 87 7.60 6.07 12.63
C VAL A 87 7.52 7.19 11.60
N ILE A 88 6.36 7.42 11.00
CA ILE A 88 6.13 8.52 10.07
C ILE A 88 6.36 9.85 10.77
N LYS A 89 5.77 10.06 11.95
CA LYS A 89 5.87 11.34 12.68
C LYS A 89 7.30 11.66 13.11
N SER A 90 8.06 10.68 13.60
CA SER A 90 9.44 10.87 14.07
C SER A 90 10.46 11.03 12.94
N SER A 91 10.19 10.47 11.76
CA SER A 91 11.11 10.51 10.61
C SER A 91 10.89 11.78 9.78
N LYS A 92 11.74 12.79 9.97
CA LYS A 92 11.58 14.12 9.34
C LYS A 92 11.79 14.12 7.83
N ASN A 93 12.70 13.29 7.33
CA ASN A 93 13.07 13.23 5.92
C ASN A 93 12.55 11.97 5.22
N LEU A 94 11.50 11.35 5.77
CA LEU A 94 10.95 10.10 5.25
C LEU A 94 10.43 10.28 3.83
N LYS A 95 10.85 9.38 2.95
CA LYS A 95 10.31 9.16 1.61
C LYS A 95 9.59 7.83 1.55
N MET A 96 8.54 7.74 0.74
CA MET A 96 7.83 6.47 0.55
C MET A 96 7.63 6.16 -0.93
N PHE A 97 7.72 4.88 -1.26
CA PHE A 97 7.28 4.31 -2.54
C PHE A 97 6.13 3.38 -2.23
N ILE A 98 4.96 3.63 -2.80
CA ILE A 98 3.73 2.89 -2.49
C ILE A 98 3.07 2.48 -3.79
N GLU A 99 2.68 1.21 -3.90
CA GLU A 99 1.70 0.81 -4.90
C GLU A 99 0.29 1.14 -4.39
N PHE A 100 -0.43 1.98 -5.13
CA PHE A 100 -1.82 2.31 -4.86
C PHE A 100 -2.71 1.50 -5.80
N PHE A 101 -3.36 0.48 -5.26
CA PHE A 101 -4.31 -0.35 -5.98
C PHE A 101 -5.71 -0.27 -5.32
N PRO A 102 -6.61 0.61 -5.82
CA PRO A 102 -7.94 0.81 -5.24
C PRO A 102 -8.76 -0.46 -5.04
N LEU A 103 -8.69 -1.41 -5.97
CA LEU A 103 -9.42 -2.67 -5.89
C LEU A 103 -9.02 -3.45 -4.63
N LEU A 104 -7.72 -3.66 -4.42
CA LEU A 104 -7.23 -4.47 -3.31
C LEU A 104 -7.47 -3.79 -1.96
N ILE A 105 -7.28 -2.46 -1.88
CA ILE A 105 -7.60 -1.68 -0.67
C ILE A 105 -9.09 -1.86 -0.31
N LYS A 106 -9.99 -1.78 -1.30
CA LYS A 106 -11.44 -2.03 -1.08
C LYS A 106 -11.71 -3.47 -0.63
N GLN A 107 -11.05 -4.46 -1.23
CA GLN A 107 -11.20 -5.87 -0.85
C GLN A 107 -10.65 -6.18 0.55
N MET A 108 -9.69 -5.38 1.04
CA MET A 108 -9.24 -5.44 2.42
C MET A 108 -10.27 -4.88 3.42
N GLY A 109 -11.27 -4.12 2.92
CA GLY A 109 -12.31 -3.47 3.70
C GLY A 109 -12.03 -2.00 4.01
N ASP A 110 -11.05 -1.39 3.34
CA ASP A 110 -10.63 0.00 3.54
C ASP A 110 -11.08 0.91 2.37
N SER A 111 -11.04 2.23 2.57
CA SER A 111 -11.34 3.22 1.52
C SER A 111 -10.04 3.73 0.86
N PRO A 112 -9.90 3.59 -0.47
CA PRO A 112 -8.77 4.17 -1.21
C PRO A 112 -8.71 5.70 -1.06
N GLU A 113 -9.88 6.36 -1.05
CA GLU A 113 -9.98 7.81 -0.87
C GLU A 113 -9.50 8.24 0.53
N GLU A 114 -9.87 7.49 1.57
CA GLU A 114 -9.36 7.67 2.94
C GLU A 114 -7.84 7.48 3.00
N PHE A 115 -7.31 6.46 2.31
CA PHE A 115 -5.89 6.20 2.27
C PHE A 115 -5.11 7.41 1.73
N ILE A 116 -5.53 7.94 0.59
CA ILE A 116 -4.92 9.13 -0.02
C ILE A 116 -5.07 10.35 0.90
N ARG A 117 -6.25 10.54 1.47
CA ARG A 117 -6.53 11.68 2.35
C ARG A 117 -5.64 11.67 3.58
N ARG A 118 -5.39 10.51 4.20
CA ARG A 118 -4.45 10.41 5.32
C ARG A 118 -3.03 10.78 4.91
N LEU A 119 -2.58 10.37 3.73
CA LEU A 119 -1.25 10.72 3.22
C LEU A 119 -1.11 12.25 3.02
N LEU A 120 -2.11 12.89 2.40
CA LEU A 120 -2.10 14.32 2.10
C LEU A 120 -2.36 15.20 3.33
N GLU A 121 -3.40 14.90 4.10
CA GLU A 121 -3.95 15.82 5.10
C GLU A 121 -3.45 15.53 6.52
N VAL A 122 -3.24 14.26 6.88
CA VAL A 122 -2.79 13.87 8.23
C VAL A 122 -1.27 13.85 8.32
N TYR A 123 -0.63 13.23 7.33
CA TYR A 123 0.84 13.08 7.32
C TYR A 123 1.57 14.15 6.50
N HIS A 124 0.83 14.98 5.74
CA HIS A 124 1.37 16.08 4.95
C HIS A 124 2.46 15.66 3.96
N PHE A 125 2.27 14.51 3.29
CA PHE A 125 3.11 14.12 2.17
C PHE A 125 2.71 14.88 0.90
N SER A 126 3.72 15.26 0.11
CA SER A 126 3.54 15.53 -1.32
C SER A 126 3.59 14.21 -2.07
N LEU A 127 2.60 13.96 -2.92
CA LEU A 127 2.45 12.72 -3.68
C LEU A 127 2.79 13.00 -5.15
N PHE A 128 3.56 12.09 -5.74
CA PHE A 128 3.96 12.12 -7.13
C PHE A 128 3.65 10.77 -7.74
N ILE A 129 2.85 10.76 -8.81
CA ILE A 129 2.69 9.58 -9.65
C ILE A 129 4.01 9.40 -10.39
N ILE A 130 4.62 8.23 -10.17
CA ILE A 130 5.80 7.78 -10.90
C ILE A 130 5.33 6.66 -11.84
N GLY A 131 5.72 6.75 -13.12
CA GLY A 131 5.33 5.77 -14.14
C GLY A 131 5.67 4.33 -13.72
N HIS A 132 4.93 3.36 -14.24
CA HIS A 132 5.19 1.94 -14.00
C HIS A 132 5.07 1.13 -15.28
N ASP A 133 5.87 0.06 -15.31
CA ASP A 133 5.97 -0.94 -16.37
C ASP A 133 4.60 -1.30 -16.98
N TYR A 134 4.53 -1.18 -18.31
CA TYR A 134 3.46 -1.67 -19.20
C TYR A 134 2.12 -0.90 -19.28
N SER A 135 1.97 0.31 -18.74
CA SER A 135 0.72 1.09 -18.93
C SER A 135 0.82 2.18 -20.00
N MET A 136 -0.28 2.42 -20.73
CA MET A 136 -0.44 3.53 -21.70
C MET A 136 -0.27 4.93 -21.08
N LEU A 137 -0.15 5.04 -19.75
CA LEU A 137 0.12 6.29 -19.04
C LEU A 137 1.51 6.84 -19.43
N ASP A 138 2.51 5.99 -19.65
CA ASP A 138 3.85 6.41 -20.07
C ASP A 138 3.86 7.11 -21.45
N LEU A 139 2.87 6.84 -22.30
CA LEU A 139 2.71 7.50 -23.60
C LEU A 139 2.00 8.86 -23.50
N ALA A 140 1.28 9.11 -22.39
CA ALA A 140 0.48 10.32 -22.18
C ALA A 140 1.17 11.36 -21.28
N LEU A 141 2.13 10.94 -20.45
CA LEU A 141 2.87 11.83 -19.58
C LEU A 141 4.00 12.54 -20.36
N LYS A 142 3.87 13.87 -20.49
CA LYS A 142 4.94 14.74 -21.02
C LYS A 142 6.02 15.05 -19.98
N GLU A 143 5.74 14.77 -18.71
CA GLU A 143 6.63 15.01 -17.56
C GLU A 143 6.97 13.68 -16.89
N GLU A 144 8.18 13.59 -16.32
CA GLU A 144 8.74 12.38 -15.70
C GLU A 144 7.94 11.91 -14.45
N TYR A 145 7.13 12.80 -13.87
CA TYR A 145 6.23 12.52 -12.76
C TYR A 145 5.07 13.52 -12.74
N VAL A 146 3.92 13.13 -12.15
CA VAL A 146 2.76 14.02 -11.97
C VAL A 146 2.52 14.26 -10.49
N LYS A 147 2.55 15.52 -10.05
CA LYS A 147 2.17 15.87 -8.68
C LYS A 147 0.66 15.71 -8.48
N VAL A 148 0.28 15.04 -7.40
CA VAL A 148 -1.12 14.86 -6.99
C VAL A 148 -1.53 16.03 -6.10
N GLU A 149 -2.53 16.80 -6.53
CA GLU A 149 -3.03 17.97 -5.80
C GLU A 149 -4.24 17.66 -4.91
N SER A 150 -4.98 16.58 -5.18
CA SER A 150 -6.16 16.20 -4.43
C SER A 150 -6.46 14.70 -4.56
N VAL A 151 -7.33 14.19 -3.67
CA VAL A 151 -7.86 12.82 -3.74
C VAL A 151 -8.54 12.57 -5.09
N ASP A 152 -9.43 13.47 -5.52
CA ASP A 152 -10.15 13.36 -6.80
C ASP A 152 -9.20 13.30 -8.00
N LYS A 153 -8.10 14.08 -7.95
CA LYS A 153 -7.10 14.07 -9.01
C LYS A 153 -6.44 12.70 -9.12
N LEU A 154 -6.01 12.10 -8.00
CA LEU A 154 -5.41 10.76 -8.05
C LEU A 154 -6.43 9.71 -8.52
N MET A 155 -7.64 9.72 -7.97
CA MET A 155 -8.69 8.77 -8.34
C MET A 155 -9.07 8.87 -9.83
N SER A 156 -8.95 10.06 -10.44
CA SER A 156 -9.19 10.24 -11.87
C SER A 156 -8.25 9.45 -12.79
N PHE A 157 -7.09 9.01 -12.28
CA PHE A 157 -6.14 8.14 -12.99
C PHE A 157 -6.43 6.65 -12.80
N CYS A 158 -7.37 6.27 -11.93
CA CYS A 158 -7.83 4.90 -11.72
C CYS A 158 -9.29 4.75 -12.20
N GLN A 159 -9.50 4.70 -13.51
CA GLN A 159 -10.84 4.58 -14.11
C GLN A 159 -11.23 3.13 -14.39
N GLY A 160 -10.24 2.28 -14.67
CA GLY A 160 -10.37 0.84 -14.78
C GLY A 160 -10.34 0.17 -13.42
N GLU A 161 -11.02 -0.97 -13.31
CA GLU A 161 -11.06 -1.78 -12.08
C GLU A 161 -9.67 -2.31 -11.67
N MET A 162 -8.79 -2.54 -12.65
CA MET A 162 -7.45 -3.09 -12.46
C MET A 162 -6.35 -2.02 -12.44
N ASP A 163 -6.74 -0.75 -12.49
CA ASP A 163 -5.77 0.35 -12.48
C ASP A 163 -5.08 0.40 -11.12
N HIS A 164 -3.75 0.40 -11.16
CA HIS A 164 -2.88 0.60 -10.01
C HIS A 164 -1.80 1.61 -10.40
N ILE A 165 -1.37 2.39 -9.43
CA ILE A 165 -0.46 3.52 -9.65
C ILE A 165 0.66 3.44 -8.63
N ASN A 166 1.88 3.67 -9.07
CA ASN A 166 3.00 3.79 -8.16
C ASN A 166 3.21 5.25 -7.76
N LEU A 167 3.35 5.45 -6.46
CA LEU A 167 3.45 6.75 -5.85
C LEU A 167 4.80 6.91 -5.20
N PHE A 168 5.46 8.03 -5.50
CA PHE A 168 6.56 8.56 -4.73
C PHE A 168 6.06 9.65 -3.80
N LEU A 169 6.38 9.54 -2.51
CA LEU A 169 5.95 10.47 -1.47
C LEU A 169 7.17 11.15 -0.84
N THR A 170 7.08 12.46 -0.66
CA THR A 170 8.05 13.25 0.11
C THR A 170 7.33 14.01 1.21
N LYS A 171 7.92 14.04 2.40
CA LYS A 171 7.34 14.81 3.51
C LYS A 171 7.45 16.30 3.20
N GLY A 172 6.35 17.04 3.36
CA GLY A 172 6.38 18.49 3.21
C GLY A 172 7.33 19.13 4.22
N GLU A 173 8.18 20.06 3.78
CA GLU A 173 8.90 20.95 4.67
C GLU A 173 7.84 21.81 5.40
N LYS A 174 7.81 21.74 6.73
CA LYS A 174 7.05 22.69 7.57
C LYS A 174 7.94 23.85 7.94
#